data_AF-A0A9P0B7S6-F1
#
_entry.id   AF-A0A9P0B7S6-F1
#
_cell.length_a   1.000
_cell.length_b   1.000
_cell.length_c   1.000
_cell.angle_alpha   90.00
_cell.angle_beta   90.00
_cell.angle_gamma   90.00
#
_symmetry.space_group_name_H-M   'P 1'
#
loop_
_entity.id
_entity.type
_entity.pdbx_description
1 polymer ?
#
loop_
_entity_poly.entity_id
_entity_poly.type
_entity_poly.pdbx_seq_one_letter_code
_entity_poly.pdbx_strand_id
1 'polypeptide(L)'
;MFSKSSIPQRKAFSMTKEKFIEDINALSTSEEERNKLYYCLDEKPPQEAKFGKLEDFLRGSNDLEVVSEDLETLLKEVNKLSKEVKGTLQSIKDESNMILS
;
A
#
# COMPACT_ATOMS: atom_id res chain seq x y z
N MET A 1 24.01 -68.90 -24.07
CA MET A 1 24.20 -67.48 -23.68
C MET A 1 23.00 -66.67 -24.16
N PHE A 2 21.95 -66.61 -23.34
CA PHE A 2 20.83 -65.68 -23.48
C PHE A 2 20.72 -65.04 -22.08
N SER A 3 20.80 -63.73 -21.89
CA SER A 3 19.77 -62.79 -22.28
C SER A 3 20.31 -61.34 -22.29
N LYS A 4 20.36 -60.69 -23.46
CA LYS A 4 20.23 -59.23 -23.47
C LYS A 4 18.77 -58.96 -23.19
N SER A 5 18.48 -58.44 -22.00
CA SER A 5 17.14 -57.96 -21.63
C SER A 5 16.59 -57.09 -22.76
N SER A 6 15.46 -57.52 -23.34
CA SER A 6 14.72 -56.81 -24.41
C SER A 6 13.81 -55.71 -23.86
N ILE A 7 13.86 -55.46 -22.55
CA ILE A 7 13.01 -54.47 -21.89
C ILE A 7 13.66 -53.09 -22.13
N PRO A 8 12.99 -52.15 -22.81
CA PRO A 8 13.47 -50.79 -22.91
C PRO A 8 13.66 -50.23 -21.50
N GLN A 9 14.89 -49.90 -21.14
CA GLN A 9 15.14 -49.20 -19.89
C GLN A 9 14.56 -47.79 -20.03
N ARG A 10 13.51 -47.49 -19.25
CA ARG A 10 13.01 -46.12 -19.14
C ARG A 10 14.16 -45.26 -18.64
N LYS A 11 14.55 -44.24 -19.42
CA LYS A 11 15.49 -43.22 -18.94
C LYS A 11 14.89 -42.62 -17.67
N ALA A 12 15.72 -42.48 -16.64
CA ALA A 12 15.32 -41.77 -15.44
C ALA A 12 14.85 -40.36 -15.83
N PHE A 13 13.66 -39.99 -15.39
CA PHE A 13 13.17 -38.63 -15.58
C PHE A 13 14.08 -37.69 -14.78
N SER A 14 14.84 -36.87 -15.48
CA SER A 14 15.81 -35.94 -14.89
C SER A 14 15.36 -34.50 -15.16
N MET A 15 14.31 -34.08 -14.46
CA MET A 15 13.88 -32.68 -14.44
C MET A 15 13.92 -32.19 -13.01
N THR A 16 14.58 -31.06 -12.80
CA THR A 16 14.71 -30.46 -11.48
C THR A 16 13.54 -29.53 -11.21
N LYS A 17 13.27 -29.26 -9.94
CA LYS A 17 12.15 -28.41 -9.52
C LYS A 17 12.30 -26.98 -10.04
N GLU A 18 13.53 -26.48 -10.11
CA GLU A 18 13.86 -25.15 -10.61
C GLU A 18 13.47 -24.99 -12.09
N LYS A 19 13.68 -26.04 -12.91
CA LYS A 19 13.28 -26.03 -14.32
C LYS A 19 11.76 -25.99 -14.49
N PHE A 20 11.01 -26.69 -13.62
CA PHE A 20 9.55 -26.59 -13.63
C PHE A 20 9.08 -25.17 -13.29
N ILE A 21 9.72 -24.51 -12.32
CA ILE A 21 9.38 -23.13 -11.95
C ILE A 21 9.69 -22.17 -13.11
N GLU A 22 10.84 -22.33 -13.77
CA GLU A 22 11.22 -21.57 -14.97
C GLU A 22 10.20 -21.75 -16.10
N ASP A 23 9.79 -22.98 -16.38
CA ASP A 23 8.80 -23.31 -17.41
C ASP A 23 7.42 -22.73 -17.08
N ILE A 24 6.98 -22.82 -15.82
CA ILE A 24 5.72 -22.23 -15.35
C ILE A 24 5.71 -20.72 -15.58
N ASN A 25 6.81 -20.05 -15.25
CA ASN A 25 6.94 -18.60 -15.43
C ASN A 25 7.01 -18.20 -16.91
N ALA A 26 7.59 -19.05 -17.76
CA ALA A 26 7.72 -18.79 -19.20
C ALA A 26 6.42 -19.03 -19.99
N LEU A 27 5.59 -19.98 -19.56
CA LEU A 27 4.38 -20.40 -20.28
C LEU A 27 3.09 -19.75 -19.77
N SER A 28 3.07 -19.21 -18.56
CA SER A 28 1.84 -18.68 -17.98
C SER A 28 1.38 -17.40 -18.68
N THR A 29 0.31 -17.51 -19.47
CA THR A 29 -0.39 -16.40 -20.11
C THR A 29 -1.31 -15.64 -19.17
N SER A 30 -1.78 -16.29 -18.10
CA SER A 30 -2.53 -15.67 -17.02
C SER A 30 -1.95 -16.04 -15.66
N GLU A 31 -2.04 -15.11 -14.72
CA GLU A 31 -1.56 -15.32 -13.35
C GLU A 31 -2.35 -16.41 -12.62
N GLU A 32 -3.63 -16.56 -12.93
CA GLU A 32 -4.49 -17.55 -12.28
C GLU A 32 -4.09 -18.98 -12.68
N GLU A 33 -3.70 -19.18 -13.94
CA GLU A 33 -3.12 -20.44 -14.42
C GLU A 33 -1.72 -20.66 -13.85
N ARG A 34 -0.89 -19.61 -13.78
CA ARG A 34 0.42 -19.66 -13.11
C ARG A 34 0.27 -20.17 -11.68
N ASN A 35 -0.63 -19.55 -10.91
CA ASN A 35 -0.81 -19.85 -9.50
C ASN A 35 -1.30 -21.28 -9.27
N LYS A 36 -2.21 -21.78 -10.12
CA LYS A 36 -2.65 -23.19 -10.09
C LYS A 36 -1.46 -24.15 -10.28
N LEU A 37 -0.55 -23.85 -11.21
CA LEU A 37 0.63 -24.68 -11.47
C LEU A 37 1.61 -24.68 -10.30
N TYR A 38 1.80 -23.56 -9.60
CA TYR A 38 2.59 -23.52 -8.35
C TYR A 38 1.96 -24.40 -7.25
N TYR A 39 0.64 -24.35 -7.08
CA TYR A 39 -0.05 -25.22 -6.12
C TYR A 39 0.08 -26.71 -6.46
N CYS A 40 0.13 -27.08 -7.74
CA CYS A 40 0.39 -28.46 -8.16
C CYS A 40 1.81 -28.95 -7.81
N LEU A 41 2.75 -28.04 -7.50
CA LEU A 41 4.11 -28.34 -7.06
C LEU A 41 4.30 -28.25 -5.53
N ASP A 42 3.20 -28.10 -4.78
CA ASP A 42 3.21 -27.74 -3.36
C ASP A 42 4.03 -26.47 -3.06
N GLU A 43 4.16 -25.58 -4.05
CA GLU A 43 4.88 -24.32 -3.95
C GLU A 43 3.89 -23.16 -3.78
N LYS A 44 4.31 -22.14 -3.02
CA LYS A 44 3.52 -20.91 -2.92
C LYS A 44 3.78 -20.07 -4.17
N PRO A 45 2.73 -19.62 -4.89
CA PRO A 45 2.94 -18.73 -6.02
C PRO A 45 3.58 -17.40 -5.58
N PRO A 46 4.40 -16.78 -6.44
CA PRO A 46 4.95 -15.46 -6.17
C PRO A 46 3.80 -14.47 -5.96
N GLN A 47 3.75 -13.87 -4.77
CA GLN A 47 2.77 -12.84 -4.46
C GLN A 47 3.21 -11.53 -5.12
N GLU A 48 2.61 -11.18 -6.25
CA GLU A 48 2.75 -9.84 -6.80
C GLU A 48 2.07 -8.85 -5.85
N ALA A 49 2.73 -7.72 -5.57
CA ALA A 49 2.23 -6.64 -4.72
C ALA A 49 1.09 -5.86 -5.42
N LYS A 50 0.04 -6.56 -5.86
CA LYS A 50 -1.10 -6.00 -6.58
C LYS A 50 -1.80 -4.89 -5.82
N PHE A 51 -1.77 -4.97 -4.49
CA PHE A 51 -2.45 -4.03 -3.61
C PHE A 51 -1.52 -3.02 -2.94
N GLY A 52 -0.20 -3.09 -3.13
CA GLY A 52 0.73 -2.14 -2.48
C GLY A 52 0.40 -0.69 -2.84
N LYS A 53 0.12 -0.42 -4.12
CA LYS A 53 -0.30 0.90 -4.59
C LYS A 53 -1.66 1.34 -4.02
N LEU A 54 -2.56 0.40 -3.74
CA LEU A 54 -3.87 0.71 -3.16
C LEU A 54 -3.75 1.00 -1.66
N GLU A 55 -2.91 0.24 -0.95
CA GLU A 55 -2.61 0.49 0.47
C GLU A 55 -1.93 1.84 0.67
N ASP A 56 -0.96 2.19 -0.18
CA ASP A 56 -0.30 3.49 -0.17
C ASP A 56 -1.30 4.63 -0.45
N PHE A 57 -2.21 4.43 -1.40
CA PHE A 57 -3.26 5.40 -1.70
C PHE A 57 -4.24 5.60 -0.52
N LEU A 58 -4.68 4.51 0.11
CA LEU A 58 -5.57 4.56 1.26
C LEU A 58 -4.89 5.25 2.45
N ARG A 59 -3.62 4.94 2.69
CA ARG A 59 -2.83 5.60 3.74
C ARG A 59 -2.72 7.10 3.48
N GLY A 60 -2.32 7.49 2.27
CA GLY A 60 -2.22 8.91 1.91
C GLY A 60 -3.56 9.67 2.01
N SER A 61 -4.68 8.98 1.78
CA SER A 61 -6.01 9.59 1.93
C SER A 61 -6.36 9.84 3.40
N ASN A 62 -6.06 8.88 4.28
CA ASN A 62 -6.26 9.03 5.73
C ASN A 62 -5.38 10.14 6.32
N ASP A 63 -4.12 10.23 5.88
CA ASP A 63 -3.22 11.30 6.30
C ASP A 63 -3.73 12.68 5.88
N LEU A 64 -4.34 12.79 4.68
CA LEU A 64 -4.92 14.03 4.18
C LEU A 64 -6.14 14.47 5.01
N GLU A 65 -6.95 13.52 5.47
CA GLU A 65 -8.11 13.78 6.32
C GLU A 65 -7.68 14.37 7.66
N VAL A 66 -6.66 13.79 8.31
CA VAL A 66 -6.09 14.32 9.56
C VAL A 66 -5.57 15.75 9.37
N VAL A 67 -4.82 16.00 8.29
CA VAL A 67 -4.32 17.36 7.98
C VAL A 67 -5.47 18.34 7.77
N SER A 68 -6.56 17.91 7.15
CA SER A 68 -7.75 18.74 6.95
C SER A 68 -8.41 19.13 8.28
N GLU A 69 -8.56 18.18 9.20
CA GLU A 69 -9.12 18.42 10.54
C GLU A 69 -8.25 19.40 11.36
N ASP A 70 -6.93 19.24 11.29
CA ASP A 70 -5.97 20.13 11.94
C ASP A 70 -6.08 21.56 11.39
N LEU A 71 -6.19 21.72 10.06
CA LEU A 71 -6.35 23.01 9.41
C LEU A 71 -7.67 23.69 9.79
N GLU A 72 -8.77 22.95 9.88
CA GLU A 72 -10.05 23.50 10.34
C GLU A 72 -9.97 23.98 11.79
N THR A 73 -9.30 23.22 12.66
CA THR A 73 -9.10 23.58 14.06
C THR A 73 -8.27 24.85 14.18
N LEU A 74 -7.14 24.91 13.46
CA LEU A 74 -6.29 26.10 13.43
C LEU A 74 -7.02 27.34 12.91
N LEU A 75 -7.86 27.18 11.87
CA LEU A 75 -8.67 28.27 11.34
C LEU A 75 -9.67 28.79 12.40
N LYS A 76 -10.28 27.92 13.20
CA LYS A 76 -11.16 28.31 14.31
C LYS A 76 -10.40 29.11 15.37
N GLU A 77 -9.20 28.66 15.74
CA GLU A 77 -8.34 29.34 16.72
C GLU A 77 -7.89 30.73 16.23
N VAL A 78 -7.46 30.84 14.99
CA VAL A 78 -7.07 32.14 14.37
C VAL A 78 -8.25 33.11 14.36
N ASN A 79 -9.45 32.63 14.01
CA ASN A 79 -10.65 33.46 14.03
C ASN A 79 -11.03 33.91 15.44
N LYS A 80 -10.86 33.04 16.45
CA LYS A 80 -11.07 33.38 17.85
C LYS A 80 -10.09 34.47 18.30
N LEU A 81 -8.81 34.27 18.04
CA LEU A 81 -7.76 35.23 18.39
C LEU A 81 -7.98 36.59 17.70
N SER A 82 -8.38 36.58 16.43
CA SER A 82 -8.72 37.81 15.69
C SER A 82 -9.85 38.60 16.36
N LYS A 83 -10.87 37.91 16.89
CA LYS A 83 -11.96 38.56 17.64
C LYS A 83 -11.48 39.11 18.98
N GLU A 84 -10.66 38.35 19.71
CA GLU A 84 -10.09 38.79 20.99
C GLU A 84 -9.24 40.06 20.81
N VAL A 85 -8.33 40.07 19.83
CA VAL A 85 -7.49 41.23 19.52
C VAL A 85 -8.34 42.45 19.17
N LYS A 86 -9.38 42.29 18.34
CA LYS A 86 -10.31 43.39 18.03
C LYS A 86 -11.03 43.90 19.28
N GLY A 87 -11.46 43.00 20.16
CA GLY A 87 -12.08 43.35 21.44
C GLY A 87 -11.14 44.15 22.33
N THR A 88 -9.92 43.66 22.55
CA THR A 88 -8.90 44.35 23.35
C THR A 88 -8.57 45.72 22.78
N LEU A 89 -8.45 45.84 21.45
CA LEU A 89 -8.15 47.10 20.79
C LEU A 89 -9.29 48.12 20.97
N GLN A 90 -10.54 47.66 20.98
CA GLN A 90 -11.69 48.51 21.29
C GLN A 90 -11.68 48.95 22.76
N SER A 91 -11.43 48.03 23.70
CA SER A 91 -11.34 48.37 25.14
C SER A 91 -10.26 49.42 25.42
N ILE A 92 -9.07 49.29 24.80
CA ILE A 92 -7.99 50.28 24.93
C ILE A 92 -8.42 51.66 24.41
N LYS A 93 -9.13 51.71 23.27
CA LYS A 93 -9.66 52.97 22.73
C LYS A 93 -10.67 53.62 23.67
N ASP A 94 -11.57 52.82 24.23
CA ASP A 94 -12.61 53.31 25.13
C ASP A 94 -12.00 53.86 26.43
N GLU A 95 -11.04 53.16 27.04
CA GLU A 95 -10.30 53.65 28.22
C GLU A 95 -9.48 54.90 27.92
N SER A 96 -8.77 54.93 26.77
CA SER A 96 -7.98 56.11 26.38
C SER A 96 -8.84 57.35 26.17
N ASN A 97 -10.07 57.19 25.68
CA ASN A 97 -11.01 58.30 25.51
C ASN A 97 -11.56 58.80 26.86
N MET A 98 -11.78 57.91 27.84
CA MET A 98 -12.21 58.31 29.18
C MET A 98 -11.15 59.11 29.95
N ILE A 99 -9.85 58.84 29.73
CA ILE A 99 -8.76 59.58 30.39
C ILE A 99 -8.58 60.99 29.80
N LEU A 100 -8.92 61.17 28.52
CA LEU A 100 -8.79 62.45 27.81
C LEU A 100 -10.04 63.35 27.92
N SER A 101 -11.14 62.84 28.50
CA SER A 101 -12.40 63.55 28.74
C SER A 101 -12.45 64.16 30.14
#